data_AF-A0A2J6WYQ1-F1
#
_entry.id   AF-A0A2J6WYQ1-F1
#
_cell.length_a   1.000
_cell.length_b   1.000
_cell.length_c   1.000
_cell.angle_alpha   90.00
_cell.angle_beta   90.00
_cell.angle_gamma   90.00
#
_symmetry.space_group_name_H-M   'P 1'
#
loop_
_entity.id
_entity.type
_entity.pdbx_description
1 polymer ?
#
loop_
_entity_poly.entity_id
_entity_poly.type
_entity_poly.pdbx_seq_one_letter_code
_entity_poly.pdbx_strand_id
1 'polypeptide(L)'
;MKTLTFADLITQQTGFAGEGRLTDFVSRYDGELYFGDRLNLNRLVRQHGAPLEVVYTPQITMQVQRMLNWAAQARSATEYPAVFHYAYATKANFAAEAVQTALAAGAHYETSATTDLIIAHGLWRQGILPRDRFIFCNGS
;
A
#
# COMPACT_ATOMS: atom_id res chain seq x y z
N MET A 1 -42.90 -0.39 -7.45
CA MET A 1 -41.93 -0.74 -6.38
C MET A 1 -40.66 0.06 -6.65
N LYS A 2 -40.18 0.91 -5.73
CA LYS A 2 -38.86 1.56 -5.90
C LYS A 2 -37.79 0.48 -5.76
N THR A 3 -36.94 0.33 -6.77
CA THR A 3 -35.74 -0.52 -6.65
C THR A 3 -34.79 0.18 -5.67
N LEU A 4 -34.59 -0.42 -4.50
CA LEU A 4 -33.58 0.03 -3.54
C LEU A 4 -32.21 -0.37 -4.06
N THR A 5 -31.28 0.57 -4.11
CA THR A 5 -29.88 0.27 -4.36
C THR A 5 -29.22 -0.31 -3.10
N PHE A 6 -28.06 -0.95 -3.25
CA PHE A 6 -27.29 -1.42 -2.08
C PHE A 6 -26.91 -0.26 -1.14
N ALA A 7 -26.64 0.93 -1.68
CA ALA A 7 -26.38 2.13 -0.89
C ALA A 7 -27.60 2.53 -0.05
N ASP A 8 -28.81 2.51 -0.66
CA ASP A 8 -30.05 2.81 0.07
C ASP A 8 -30.28 1.85 1.24
N LEU A 9 -29.98 0.56 1.04
CA LEU A 9 -30.08 -0.46 2.08
C LEU A 9 -29.11 -0.21 3.24
N ILE A 10 -27.84 0.09 2.94
CA ILE A 10 -26.83 0.41 3.95
C ILE A 10 -27.25 1.64 4.76
N THR A 11 -27.72 2.70 4.10
CA THR A 11 -28.17 3.92 4.78
C THR A 11 -29.38 3.65 5.68
N GLN A 12 -30.36 2.88 5.23
CA GLN A 12 -31.53 2.53 6.05
C GLN A 12 -31.15 1.69 7.29
N GLN A 13 -30.20 0.77 7.15
CA GLN A 13 -29.82 -0.15 8.22
C GLN A 13 -28.86 0.47 9.23
N THR A 14 -27.96 1.34 8.77
CA THR A 14 -26.82 1.82 9.60
C THR A 14 -26.87 3.32 9.88
N GLY A 15 -27.74 4.08 9.20
CA GLY A 15 -27.72 5.55 9.20
C GLY A 15 -26.52 6.15 8.44
N PHE A 16 -25.63 5.32 7.90
CA PHE A 16 -24.49 5.77 7.13
C PHE A 16 -24.90 6.15 5.72
N ALA A 17 -24.80 7.44 5.38
CA ALA A 17 -25.16 7.96 4.06
C ALA A 17 -24.24 7.48 2.92
N GLY A 18 -23.17 6.74 3.24
CA GLY A 18 -22.18 6.32 2.25
C GLY A 18 -21.29 7.46 1.77
N GLU A 19 -21.16 8.54 2.55
CA GLU A 19 -20.34 9.73 2.28
C GLU A 19 -19.25 9.86 3.35
N GLY A 20 -18.15 10.53 3.00
CA GLY A 20 -16.96 10.63 3.82
C GLY A 20 -16.05 9.41 3.69
N ARG A 21 -15.33 9.08 4.76
CA ARG A 21 -14.36 7.98 4.77
C ARG A 21 -15.09 6.63 4.79
N LEU A 22 -14.89 5.81 3.75
CA LEU A 22 -15.48 4.47 3.63
C LEU A 22 -14.53 3.39 4.18
N THR A 23 -13.24 3.51 3.86
CA THR A 23 -12.14 2.68 4.37
C THR A 23 -10.96 3.57 4.76
N ASP A 24 -9.85 3.01 5.23
CA ASP A 24 -8.64 3.79 5.50
C ASP A 24 -8.10 4.56 4.28
N PHE A 25 -8.44 4.13 3.06
CA PHE A 25 -7.90 4.67 1.82
C PHE A 25 -8.94 5.12 0.80
N VAL A 26 -10.20 4.71 0.96
CA VAL A 26 -11.28 5.09 0.05
C VAL A 26 -12.24 6.01 0.77
N SER A 27 -12.51 7.15 0.16
CA SER A 27 -13.52 8.11 0.59
C SER A 27 -14.50 8.39 -0.54
N ARG A 28 -15.67 8.91 -0.17
CA ARG A 28 -16.66 9.38 -1.12
C ARG A 28 -17.04 10.82 -0.78
N TYR A 29 -17.04 11.67 -1.79
CA TYR A 29 -17.48 13.06 -1.68
C TYR A 29 -18.33 13.40 -2.90
N ASP A 30 -19.53 13.93 -2.64
CA ASP A 30 -20.50 14.32 -3.68
C ASP A 30 -20.77 13.18 -4.67
N GLY A 31 -20.91 11.97 -4.15
CA GLY A 31 -21.15 10.78 -4.95
C GLY A 31 -19.92 10.21 -5.67
N GLU A 32 -18.76 10.89 -5.64
CA GLU A 32 -17.53 10.44 -6.32
C GLU A 32 -16.54 9.75 -5.38
N LEU A 33 -15.90 8.68 -5.88
CA LEU A 33 -14.91 7.91 -5.12
C LEU A 33 -13.52 8.53 -5.24
N TYR A 34 -12.84 8.64 -4.11
CA TYR A 34 -11.48 9.12 -3.98
C TYR A 34 -10.60 8.06 -3.33
N PHE A 35 -9.39 7.91 -3.84
CA PHE A 35 -8.33 7.11 -3.23
C PHE A 35 -7.31 8.03 -2.55
N GLY A 36 -7.01 7.75 -1.28
CA GLY A 36 -6.12 8.56 -0.45
C GLY A 36 -6.56 10.02 -0.28
N ASP A 37 -7.87 10.28 -0.28
CA ASP A 37 -8.48 11.62 -0.20
C ASP A 37 -8.01 12.61 -1.29
N ARG A 38 -7.40 12.11 -2.38
CA ARG A 38 -6.77 12.94 -3.42
C ARG A 38 -7.10 12.49 -4.84
N LEU A 39 -7.10 11.19 -5.11
CA LEU A 39 -7.25 10.66 -6.46
C LEU A 39 -8.70 10.31 -6.77
N ASN A 40 -9.35 11.08 -7.63
CA ASN A 40 -10.73 10.82 -8.03
C ASN A 40 -10.81 9.65 -9.02
N LEU A 41 -11.29 8.50 -8.57
CA LEU A 41 -11.36 7.26 -9.34
C LEU A 41 -12.39 7.35 -10.47
N ASN A 42 -13.51 8.04 -10.24
CA ASN A 42 -14.56 8.20 -11.24
C ASN A 42 -14.06 9.01 -12.45
N ARG A 43 -13.28 10.05 -12.20
CA ARG A 43 -12.63 10.84 -13.26
C ARG A 43 -11.64 10.01 -14.07
N LEU A 44 -10.81 9.20 -13.42
CA LEU A 44 -9.88 8.30 -14.11
C LEU A 44 -10.61 7.34 -15.05
N VAL A 45 -11.70 6.72 -14.58
CA VAL A 45 -12.49 5.80 -15.41
C VAL A 45 -13.14 6.53 -16.59
N ARG A 46 -13.68 7.76 -16.39
CA ARG A 46 -14.23 8.55 -17.51
C ARG A 46 -13.16 8.91 -18.54
N GLN A 47 -11.93 9.13 -18.12
CA GLN A 47 -10.82 9.53 -18.99
C GLN A 47 -10.18 8.35 -19.73
N HIS A 48 -10.01 7.21 -19.06
CA HIS A 48 -9.23 6.08 -19.56
C HIS A 48 -10.06 4.83 -19.88
N GLY A 49 -11.34 4.81 -19.52
CA GLY A 49 -12.21 3.64 -19.64
C GLY A 49 -12.02 2.62 -18.51
N ALA A 50 -12.78 1.53 -18.57
CA ALA A 50 -12.65 0.38 -17.68
C ALA A 50 -12.63 -0.93 -18.51
N PRO A 51 -11.94 -1.99 -18.04
CA PRO A 51 -11.26 -2.11 -16.75
C PRO A 51 -9.98 -1.26 -16.66
N LEU A 52 -9.73 -0.70 -15.48
CA LEU A 52 -8.55 0.14 -15.18
C LEU A 52 -7.92 -0.32 -13.86
N GLU A 53 -6.61 -0.55 -13.88
CA GLU A 53 -5.82 -0.77 -12.67
C GLU A 53 -5.12 0.54 -12.27
N VAL A 54 -5.18 0.88 -10.98
CA VAL A 54 -4.59 2.10 -10.44
C VAL A 54 -3.62 1.73 -9.32
N VAL A 55 -2.32 1.94 -9.57
CA VAL A 55 -1.28 1.75 -8.57
C VAL A 55 -0.94 3.10 -7.94
N TYR A 56 -1.54 3.39 -6.78
CA TYR A 56 -1.31 4.65 -6.08
C TYR A 56 -0.16 4.53 -5.06
N THR A 57 1.06 4.73 -5.57
CA THR A 57 2.31 4.58 -4.82
C THR A 57 2.44 5.46 -3.55
N PRO A 58 1.85 6.67 -3.43
CA PRO A 58 1.95 7.43 -2.19
C PRO A 58 1.35 6.71 -0.97
N GLN A 59 0.32 5.87 -1.17
CA GLN A 59 -0.22 5.06 -0.06
C GLN A 59 0.79 4.02 0.44
N ILE A 60 1.58 3.43 -0.45
CA ILE A 60 2.61 2.45 -0.07
C ILE A 60 3.64 3.11 0.84
N THR A 61 4.18 4.27 0.44
CA THR A 61 5.11 5.03 1.28
C THR A 61 4.49 5.41 2.62
N MET A 62 3.24 5.89 2.63
CA MET A 62 2.55 6.26 3.86
C MET A 62 2.40 5.06 4.82
N GLN A 63 2.05 3.87 4.32
CA GLN A 63 1.94 2.68 5.16
C GLN A 63 3.28 2.22 5.73
N VAL A 64 4.33 2.19 4.91
CA VAL A 64 5.68 1.82 5.37
C VAL A 64 6.13 2.78 6.48
N GLN A 65 6.00 4.09 6.26
CA GLN A 65 6.38 5.09 7.26
C GLN A 65 5.53 5.01 8.53
N ARG A 66 4.22 4.77 8.41
CA ARG A 66 3.32 4.60 9.56
C ARG A 66 3.75 3.42 10.44
N MET A 67 4.07 2.27 9.84
CA MET A 67 4.54 1.10 10.57
C MET A 67 5.93 1.33 11.19
N LEU A 68 6.87 1.97 10.48
CA LEU A 68 8.17 2.34 11.06
C LEU A 68 8.00 3.26 12.28
N ASN A 69 7.09 4.23 12.20
CA ASN A 69 6.77 5.13 13.31
C ASN A 69 6.18 4.39 14.51
N TRP A 70 5.26 3.43 14.29
CA TRP A 70 4.73 2.59 15.36
C TRP A 70 5.83 1.79 16.04
N ALA A 71 6.72 1.17 15.26
CA ALA A 71 7.86 0.45 15.81
C ALA A 71 8.79 1.37 16.60
N ALA A 72 9.07 2.59 16.10
CA ALA A 72 9.89 3.57 16.79
C ALA A 72 9.27 4.03 18.12
N GLN A 73 7.96 4.29 18.15
CA GLN A 73 7.22 4.65 19.36
C GLN A 73 7.25 3.52 20.39
N ALA A 74 6.98 2.27 19.97
CA ALA A 74 7.02 1.10 20.84
C ALA A 74 8.43 0.86 21.40
N ARG A 75 9.47 1.01 20.58
CA ARG A 75 10.87 0.92 21.03
C ARG A 75 11.20 2.01 22.05
N SER A 76 10.79 3.25 21.80
CA SER A 76 11.04 4.35 22.74
C SER A 76 10.29 4.16 24.06
N ALA A 77 9.06 3.67 24.03
CA ALA A 77 8.25 3.44 25.23
C ALA A 77 8.76 2.29 26.10
N THR A 78 9.47 1.33 25.50
CA THR A 78 10.01 0.15 26.19
C THR A 78 11.52 0.22 26.42
N GLU A 79 12.16 1.32 26.01
CA GLU A 79 13.62 1.51 26.03
C GLU A 79 14.39 0.37 25.32
N TYR A 80 13.77 -0.25 24.30
CA TYR A 80 14.36 -1.39 23.61
C TYR A 80 15.53 -0.97 22.71
N PRO A 81 16.75 -1.48 22.93
CA PRO A 81 17.96 -0.92 22.31
C PRO A 81 18.12 -1.31 20.83
N ALA A 82 17.63 -2.49 20.42
CA ALA A 82 17.86 -2.98 19.06
C ALA A 82 16.97 -2.28 18.03
N VAL A 83 17.45 -2.13 16.79
CA VAL A 83 16.74 -1.45 15.69
C VAL A 83 15.67 -2.35 15.09
N PHE A 84 14.53 -1.77 14.70
CA PHE A 84 13.50 -2.48 13.95
C PHE A 84 13.79 -2.39 12.45
N HIS A 85 13.83 -3.55 11.78
CA HIS A 85 13.99 -3.66 10.34
C HIS A 85 12.72 -4.23 9.72
N TYR A 86 12.14 -3.51 8.76
CA TYR A 86 11.03 -4.00 7.95
C TYR A 86 11.53 -4.42 6.58
N ALA A 87 11.16 -5.62 6.14
CA ALA A 87 11.41 -6.10 4.80
C ALA A 87 10.10 -6.28 4.03
N TYR A 88 10.05 -5.74 2.82
CA TYR A 88 8.91 -5.90 1.93
C TYR A 88 8.94 -7.30 1.31
N ALA A 89 7.90 -8.08 1.57
CA ALA A 89 7.76 -9.43 1.04
C ALA A 89 7.22 -9.41 -0.39
N THR A 90 8.06 -9.73 -1.37
CA THR A 90 7.71 -9.65 -2.80
C THR A 90 6.57 -10.57 -3.21
N LYS A 91 6.35 -11.68 -2.48
CA LYS A 91 5.21 -12.57 -2.69
C LYS A 91 3.85 -11.89 -2.50
N ALA A 92 3.79 -10.79 -1.74
CA ALA A 92 2.55 -10.05 -1.52
C ALA A 92 2.14 -9.25 -2.77
N ASN A 93 3.12 -8.66 -3.47
CA ASN A 93 2.95 -8.05 -4.78
C ASN A 93 4.33 -7.87 -5.43
N PHE A 94 4.52 -8.47 -6.60
CA PHE A 94 5.79 -8.43 -7.34
C PHE A 94 5.86 -7.28 -8.36
N ALA A 95 4.81 -6.47 -8.50
CA ALA A 95 4.80 -5.33 -9.41
C ALA A 95 5.97 -4.38 -9.10
N ALA A 96 6.69 -3.97 -10.15
CA ALA A 96 7.90 -3.18 -10.01
C ALA A 96 7.63 -1.88 -9.26
N GLU A 97 6.52 -1.20 -9.56
CA GLU A 97 6.11 0.05 -8.92
C GLU A 97 5.90 -0.15 -7.41
N ALA A 98 5.33 -1.27 -6.99
CA ALA A 98 5.10 -1.57 -5.58
C ALA A 98 6.43 -1.85 -4.85
N VAL A 99 7.26 -2.74 -5.41
CA VAL A 99 8.56 -3.12 -4.82
C VAL A 99 9.47 -1.91 -4.74
N GLN A 100 9.65 -1.17 -5.83
CA GLN A 100 10.53 -0.01 -5.88
C GLN A 100 10.06 1.10 -4.93
N THR A 101 8.74 1.33 -4.84
CA THR A 101 8.19 2.31 -3.88
C THR A 101 8.45 1.89 -2.44
N ALA A 102 8.28 0.61 -2.10
CA ALA A 102 8.56 0.11 -0.76
C ALA A 102 10.05 0.24 -0.38
N LEU A 103 10.95 -0.09 -1.32
CA LEU A 103 12.40 0.09 -1.14
C LEU A 103 12.79 1.56 -0.96
N ALA A 104 12.23 2.44 -1.80
CA ALA A 104 12.41 3.89 -1.68
C ALA A 104 11.87 4.45 -0.36
N ALA A 105 10.79 3.85 0.18
CA ALA A 105 10.25 4.18 1.49
C ALA A 105 11.07 3.62 2.66
N GLY A 106 12.19 2.93 2.41
CA GLY A 106 13.11 2.45 3.44
C GLY A 106 12.96 0.97 3.81
N ALA A 107 12.13 0.21 3.10
CA ALA A 107 12.05 -1.23 3.32
C ALA A 107 13.34 -1.96 2.90
N HIS A 108 13.65 -3.02 3.63
CA HIS A 108 14.53 -4.10 3.19
C HIS A 108 13.80 -5.00 2.18
N TYR A 109 14.51 -5.94 1.58
CA TYR A 109 13.93 -6.87 0.60
C TYR A 109 13.71 -8.23 1.25
N GLU A 110 12.53 -8.82 1.12
CA GLU A 110 12.28 -10.22 1.47
C GLU A 110 11.79 -10.97 0.22
N THR A 111 12.28 -12.20 0.06
CA THR A 111 11.80 -13.10 -0.98
C THR A 111 11.61 -14.51 -0.45
N SER A 112 10.66 -15.23 -1.05
CA SER A 112 10.41 -16.64 -0.83
C SER A 112 10.92 -17.57 -1.95
N ALA A 113 11.65 -17.05 -2.96
CA ALA A 113 12.01 -17.81 -4.17
C ALA A 113 13.41 -17.48 -4.70
N THR A 114 14.16 -18.51 -5.12
CA THR A 114 15.50 -18.35 -5.70
C THR A 114 15.50 -17.44 -6.94
N THR A 115 14.43 -17.46 -7.74
CA THR A 115 14.32 -16.61 -8.94
C THR A 115 14.32 -15.12 -8.61
N ASP A 116 13.79 -14.72 -7.47
CA ASP A 116 13.73 -13.32 -7.06
C ASP A 116 15.10 -12.78 -6.65
N LEU A 117 16.09 -13.63 -6.38
CA LEU A 117 17.46 -13.16 -6.13
C LEU A 117 18.07 -12.53 -7.38
N ILE A 118 17.69 -12.99 -8.57
CA ILE A 118 18.10 -12.36 -9.83
C ILE A 118 17.49 -10.95 -9.93
N ILE A 119 16.24 -10.80 -9.50
CA ILE A 119 15.55 -9.50 -9.46
C ILE A 119 16.21 -8.58 -8.44
N ALA A 120 16.44 -9.06 -7.20
CA ALA A 120 17.11 -8.29 -6.16
C ALA A 120 18.51 -7.83 -6.58
N HIS A 121 19.29 -8.72 -7.22
CA HIS A 121 20.59 -8.38 -7.77
C HIS A 121 20.48 -7.33 -8.90
N GLY A 122 19.48 -7.43 -9.77
CA GLY A 122 19.18 -6.41 -10.79
C GLY A 122 18.86 -5.05 -10.18
N LEU A 123 17.98 -5.00 -9.17
CA LEU A 123 17.62 -3.78 -8.44
C LEU A 123 18.83 -3.15 -7.75
N TRP A 124 19.72 -3.97 -7.18
CA TRP A 124 20.97 -3.51 -6.58
C TRP A 124 21.92 -2.90 -7.61
N ARG A 125 22.10 -3.55 -8.77
CA ARG A 125 22.93 -3.03 -9.87
C ARG A 125 22.42 -1.69 -10.40
N GLN A 126 21.10 -1.48 -10.36
CA GLN A 126 20.46 -0.22 -10.77
C GLN A 126 20.52 0.86 -9.68
N GLY A 127 20.97 0.53 -8.47
CA GLY A 127 20.97 1.45 -7.33
C GLY A 127 19.60 1.65 -6.67
N ILE A 128 18.57 0.91 -7.11
CA ILE A 128 17.21 0.97 -6.57
C ILE A 128 17.12 0.24 -5.23
N LEU A 129 17.87 -0.86 -5.07
CA LEU A 129 18.09 -1.52 -3.79
C LEU A 129 19.44 -1.03 -3.21
N PRO A 130 19.45 -0.15 -2.19
CA PRO A 130 20.68 0.37 -1.62
C PRO A 130 21.57 -0.70 -0.98
N ARG A 131 22.89 -0.46 -0.94
CA ARG A 131 23.90 -1.41 -0.43
C ARG A 131 23.78 -1.71 1.07
N ASP A 132 23.12 -0.85 1.83
CA ASP A 132 22.90 -0.96 3.28
C ASP A 132 21.59 -1.70 3.61
N ARG A 133 20.86 -2.22 2.60
CA ARG A 133 19.64 -3.01 2.82
C ARG A 133 19.96 -4.50 2.92
N PHE A 134 19.43 -5.13 3.97
CA PHE A 134 19.28 -6.57 4.05
C PHE A 134 18.39 -7.15 2.94
N ILE A 135 18.73 -8.38 2.55
CA ILE A 135 17.91 -9.29 1.75
C ILE A 135 17.61 -10.49 2.65
N PHE A 136 16.33 -10.73 2.96
CA PHE A 136 15.88 -11.89 3.72
C PHE A 136 15.39 -12.96 2.76
N CYS A 137 16.07 -14.10 2.75
CA CYS A 137 15.75 -15.24 1.89
C CYS A 137 14.95 -16.25 2.70
N ASN A 138 13.65 -16.26 2.52
CA ASN A 138 12.75 -17.28 3.02
C ASN A 138 12.42 -18.26 1.88
N GLY A 139 11.81 -19.40 2.18
CA GLY A 139 11.47 -20.41 1.16
C GLY A 139 12.60 -21.38 0.83
N SER A 140 12.31 -22.31 -0.09
CA SER A 140 13.15 -23.45 -0.49
C SER A 140 13.70 -23.31 -1.90
#